data_AF-A0A644YK86-F1
#
_entry.id   AF-A0A644YK86-F1
#
_cell.length_a   1.000
_cell.length_b   1.000
_cell.length_c   1.000
_cell.angle_alpha   90.00
_cell.angle_beta   90.00
_cell.angle_gamma   90.00
#
_symmetry.space_group_name_H-M   'P 1'
#
loop_
_entity.id
_entity.type
_entity.pdbx_description
1 polymer ?
#
loop_
_entity_poly.entity_id
_entity_poly.type
_entity_poly.pdbx_seq_one_letter_code
_entity_poly.pdbx_strand_id
1 'polypeptide(L)'
;MKTYNDSASEKVFRFLNLCFLSLFSLTILYPFAHVASSALSANEAVLGGMVTFYPVRPTTEALRQLLVHRGYQSAMLNTVFITCAGTV
;
A
#
# COMPACT_ATOMS: atom_id res chain seq x y z
N MET A 1 -21.72 -16.22 -22.62
CA MET A 1 -21.95 -15.29 -21.50
C MET A 1 -23.41 -15.41 -21.10
N LYS A 2 -23.73 -16.22 -20.07
CA LYS A 2 -25.12 -16.50 -19.67
C LYS A 2 -25.66 -15.31 -18.89
N THR A 3 -26.62 -14.59 -19.46
CA THR A 3 -27.39 -13.55 -18.78
C THR A 3 -28.46 -14.23 -17.95
N TYR A 4 -28.19 -14.40 -16.65
CA TYR A 4 -29.17 -14.90 -15.69
C TYR A 4 -30.27 -13.83 -15.56
N ASN A 5 -31.54 -14.22 -15.66
CA ASN A 5 -32.65 -13.34 -15.30
C ASN A 5 -32.64 -13.23 -13.78
N ASP A 6 -31.81 -12.31 -13.26
CA ASP A 6 -31.63 -12.14 -11.83
C ASP A 6 -32.98 -11.78 -11.20
N SER A 7 -33.46 -12.65 -10.29
CA SER A 7 -34.53 -12.31 -9.36
C SER A 7 -34.14 -11.01 -8.63
N ALA A 8 -35.13 -10.19 -8.25
CA ALA A 8 -34.86 -8.91 -7.57
C ALA A 8 -33.97 -9.09 -6.32
N SER A 9 -34.12 -10.21 -5.62
CA SER A 9 -33.28 -10.60 -4.48
C SER A 9 -31.81 -10.83 -4.87
N GLU A 10 -31.55 -11.43 -6.03
CA GLU A 10 -30.20 -11.74 -6.49
C GLU A 10 -29.44 -10.48 -6.93
N LYS A 11 -30.14 -9.54 -7.60
CA LYS A 11 -29.56 -8.23 -7.94
C LYS A 11 -29.13 -7.46 -6.70
N VAL A 12 -29.99 -7.43 -5.68
CA VAL A 12 -29.70 -6.75 -4.40
C VAL A 12 -28.56 -7.43 -3.67
N PHE A 13 -28.55 -8.76 -3.57
CA PHE A 13 -27.47 -9.51 -2.94
C PHE A 13 -26.13 -9.26 -3.63
N ARG A 14 -26.10 -9.31 -4.96
CA ARG A 14 -24.89 -9.05 -5.75
C ARG A 14 -24.38 -7.62 -5.57
N PHE A 15 -25.27 -6.63 -5.57
CA PHE A 15 -24.90 -5.24 -5.33
C PHE A 15 -24.29 -5.06 -3.93
N LEU A 16 -24.94 -5.61 -2.89
CA LEU A 16 -24.44 -5.54 -1.51
C LEU A 16 -23.09 -6.25 -1.35
N ASN A 17 -22.94 -7.44 -1.95
CA ASN A 17 -21.69 -8.20 -1.94
C ASN A 17 -20.56 -7.39 -2.59
N LEU A 18 -20.81 -6.81 -3.78
CA LEU A 18 -19.84 -5.99 -4.46
C LEU A 18 -19.47 -4.74 -3.64
N CYS A 19 -20.45 -4.03 -3.08
CA CYS A 19 -20.20 -2.89 -2.19
C CYS A 19 -19.34 -3.29 -0.98
N PHE A 20 -19.63 -4.43 -0.36
CA PHE A 20 -18.86 -4.93 0.78
C PHE A 20 -17.42 -5.27 0.39
N LEU A 21 -17.21 -6.01 -0.71
CA LEU A 21 -15.87 -6.32 -1.21
C LEU A 21 -15.09 -5.05 -1.59
N SER A 22 -15.75 -4.08 -2.23
CA SER A 22 -15.13 -2.81 -2.56
C SER A 22 -14.69 -2.05 -1.32
N LEU A 23 -15.57 -1.91 -0.31
CA LEU A 23 -15.24 -1.21 0.93
C LEU A 23 -14.11 -1.93 1.69
N PHE A 24 -14.15 -3.26 1.75
CA PHE A 24 -13.10 -4.07 2.37
C PHE A 24 -11.75 -3.88 1.65
N SER A 25 -11.76 -3.86 0.31
CA SER A 25 -10.57 -3.58 -0.49
C SER A 25 -10.01 -2.18 -0.21
N LEU A 26 -10.86 -1.15 -0.08
CA LEU A 26 -10.43 0.20 0.29
C LEU A 26 -9.74 0.25 1.65
N THR A 27 -10.23 -0.49 2.65
CA THR A 27 -9.60 -0.59 3.97
C THR A 27 -8.18 -1.16 3.89
N ILE A 28 -7.97 -2.16 3.02
CA ILE A 28 -6.64 -2.73 2.79
C ILE A 28 -5.75 -1.73 2.03
N LEU A 29 -6.30 -1.02 1.04
CA LEU A 29 -5.54 -0.11 0.20
C LEU A 29 -5.11 1.17 0.94
N TYR A 30 -5.91 1.64 1.90
CA TYR A 30 -5.63 2.85 2.68
C TYR A 30 -4.24 2.87 3.35
N PRO A 31 -3.81 1.86 4.13
CA PRO A 31 -2.48 1.87 4.74
C PRO A 31 -1.35 1.87 3.71
N PHE A 32 -1.50 1.23 2.55
CA PHE A 32 -0.48 1.31 1.49
C PHE A 32 -0.34 2.72 0.93
N ALA A 33 -1.47 3.40 0.68
CA ALA A 33 -1.46 4.79 0.24
C ALA A 33 -0.83 5.71 1.31
N HIS A 34 -1.17 5.49 2.59
CA HIS A 34 -0.60 6.25 3.71
C HIS A 34 0.93 6.07 3.82
N VAL A 35 1.44 4.85 3.68
CA VAL A 35 2.88 4.56 3.69
C VAL A 35 3.57 5.24 2.50
N ALA A 36 2.99 5.19 1.30
CA ALA A 36 3.52 5.87 0.13
C ALA A 36 3.57 7.39 0.32
N SER A 37 2.50 7.99 0.84
CA SER A 37 2.43 9.41 1.17
C SER A 37 3.44 9.79 2.26
N SER A 38 3.64 8.94 3.27
CA SER A 38 4.63 9.16 4.33
C SER A 38 6.07 9.08 3.82
N ALA A 39 6.36 8.15 2.90
CA ALA A 39 7.68 8.00 2.28
C ALA A 39 8.08 9.21 1.42
N LEU A 40 7.09 9.93 0.87
CA LEU A 40 7.28 11.14 0.08
C LEU A 40 7.10 12.44 0.88
N SER A 41 6.85 12.38 2.18
CA SER A 41 6.62 13.57 3.02
C SER A 41 7.83 13.90 3.89
N ALA A 42 7.95 15.17 4.28
CA ALA A 42 9.01 15.60 5.19
C ALA A 42 8.89 14.90 6.55
N ASN A 43 10.02 14.52 7.16
CA ASN A 43 10.05 13.76 8.41
C ASN A 43 9.27 14.46 9.54
N GLU A 44 9.40 15.79 9.64
CA GLU A 44 8.61 16.63 10.55
C GLU A 44 7.09 16.48 10.35
N ALA A 45 6.64 16.35 9.10
CA ALA A 45 5.23 16.23 8.77
C ALA A 45 4.67 14.85 9.12
N VAL A 46 5.50 13.81 8.95
CA VAL A 46 5.18 12.44 9.34
C VAL A 46 5.11 12.32 10.87
N LEU A 47 6.13 12.81 11.59
CA LEU A 47 6.17 12.77 13.06
C LEU A 47 5.07 13.62 13.71
N GLY A 48 4.69 14.72 13.07
CA GLY A 48 3.59 15.58 13.51
C GLY A 48 2.20 14.99 13.26
N GLY A 49 2.08 13.78 12.69
CA GLY A 49 0.79 13.15 12.40
C GLY A 49 -0.04 13.87 11.33
N MET A 50 0.61 14.69 10.48
CA MET A 50 -0.08 15.51 9.48
C MET A 50 -0.34 14.75 8.16
N VAL A 51 0.35 13.62 7.94
CA VAL A 51 0.20 12.80 6.73
C VAL A 51 -1.00 11.88 6.89
N THR A 52 -1.89 11.87 5.90
CA THR A 52 -3.04 10.96 5.86
C THR A 52 -3.05 10.23 4.52
N PHE A 53 -3.94 10.60 3.60
CA PHE A 53 -4.02 9.98 2.28
C PHE A 53 -3.04 10.59 1.27
N TYR A 54 -2.76 11.90 1.39
CA TYR A 54 -1.87 12.64 0.49
C TYR A 54 -0.58 13.08 1.17
N PRO A 55 0.53 13.23 0.42
CA PRO A 55 1.80 13.70 0.97
C PRO A 55 1.69 15.16 1.41
N VAL A 56 2.30 15.46 2.55
CA VAL A 56 2.37 16.81 3.12
C VAL A 56 3.82 17.28 3.10
N ARG A 57 4.08 18.42 2.44
CA ARG A 57 5.44 18.93 2.16
C ARG A 57 6.28 17.86 1.44
N PRO A 58 6.00 17.61 0.14
CA PRO A 58 6.61 16.52 -0.59
C PRO A 58 8.14 16.69 -0.68
N THR A 59 8.87 15.64 -0.31
CA THR A 59 10.32 15.56 -0.38
C THR A 59 10.76 14.13 -0.64
N THR A 60 11.90 13.96 -1.30
CA THR A 60 12.51 12.66 -1.59
C THR A 60 13.75 12.41 -0.73
N GLU A 61 14.06 13.31 0.22
CA GLU A 61 15.26 13.20 1.04
C GLU A 61 15.26 11.93 1.90
N ALA A 62 14.11 11.51 2.43
CA ALA A 62 14.01 10.25 3.18
C ALA A 62 14.42 9.04 2.33
N LEU A 63 13.96 8.97 1.08
CA LEU A 63 14.33 7.91 0.14
C LEU A 63 15.83 7.98 -0.21
N ARG A 64 16.36 9.19 -0.44
CA ARG A 64 17.79 9.39 -0.72
C ARG A 64 18.66 8.93 0.44
N GLN A 65 18.29 9.29 1.67
CA GLN A 65 19.00 8.88 2.89
C GLN A 65 19.03 7.36 3.04
N LEU A 66 17.90 6.67 2.79
CA LEU A 66 17.84 5.20 2.80
C LEU A 66 18.77 4.58 1.75
N LEU A 67 18.76 5.11 0.52
CA LEU A 67 19.56 4.55 -0.58
C LEU A 67 21.07 4.76 -0.41
N VAL A 68 21.50 5.88 0.19
CA VAL A 68 22.92 6.17 0.43
C VAL A 68 23.45 5.39 1.65
N HIS A 69 22.57 4.96 2.55
CA HIS A 69 22.98 4.26 3.76
C HIS A 69 23.55 2.86 3.44
N ARG A 70 24.86 2.68 3.69
CA ARG A 70 25.56 1.41 3.41
C ARG A 70 24.94 0.20 4.11
N GLY A 71 24.51 0.36 5.36
CA GLY A 71 23.85 -0.71 6.11
C GLY A 71 22.56 -1.19 5.45
N TYR A 72 21.79 -0.27 4.85
CA TYR A 72 20.56 -0.60 4.13
C TYR A 72 20.86 -1.39 2.85
N GLN A 73 21.87 -0.98 2.07
CA GLN A 73 22.29 -1.68 0.86
C GLN A 73 22.75 -3.11 1.16
N SER A 74 23.61 -3.28 2.17
CA SER A 74 24.09 -4.61 2.58
C SER A 74 22.97 -5.50 3.10
N ALA A 75 22.03 -4.96 3.87
CA ALA A 75 20.88 -5.70 4.36
C ALA A 75 19.96 -6.16 3.21
N MET A 76 19.65 -5.28 2.27
CA MET A 76 18.86 -5.62 1.08
C MET A 76 19.51 -6.75 0.26
N LEU A 77 20.82 -6.66 0.03
CA LEU A 77 21.55 -7.70 -0.70
C LEU A 77 21.55 -9.03 0.05
N ASN A 78 21.71 -9.01 1.37
CA ASN A 78 21.64 -10.21 2.19
C ASN A 78 20.25 -10.88 2.10
N THR A 79 19.16 -10.09 2.17
CA THR A 79 17.81 -10.62 2.00
C THR A 79 17.64 -11.28 0.64
N VAL A 80 18.05 -10.63 -0.45
CA VAL A 80 17.98 -11.21 -1.80
C VAL A 80 18.81 -12.48 -1.90
N PHE A 81 20.03 -12.49 -1.35
CA PHE A 81 20.91 -13.66 -1.36
C PHE A 81 20.27 -14.84 -0.63
N ILE A 82 19.77 -14.62 0.60
CA ILE A 82 19.12 -15.68 1.40
C ILE A 82 17.85 -16.19 0.71
N THR A 83 17.03 -15.31 0.12
CA THR A 83 15.83 -15.74 -0.61
C THR A 83 16.18 -16.60 -1.82
N CYS A 84 17.15 -16.19 -2.65
CA CYS A 84 17.56 -16.95 -3.82
C CYS A 84 18.22 -18.27 -3.42
N ALA A 85 19.18 -18.23 -2.50
CA ALA A 85 19.92 -19.40 -2.03
C ALA A 85 19.03 -20.40 -1.28
N GLY A 86 17.99 -19.94 -0.59
CA GLY A 86 17.02 -20.81 0.07
C GLY A 86 15.92 -21.37 -0.84
N THR A 87 15.73 -20.80 -2.03
CA THR A 87 14.73 -21.26 -3.01
C THR A 87 15.29 -22.31 -3.97
N VAL A 88 16.60 -22.26 -4.26
CA VAL A 88 17.35 -23.25 -5.06
C VAL A 88 17.67 -24.47 -4.21
#